data_AF-A0A841KRH1-F1
#
_entry.id   AF-A0A841KRH1-F1
#
_cell.length_a   1.000
_cell.length_b   1.000
_cell.length_c   1.000
_cell.angle_alpha   90.00
_cell.angle_beta   90.00
_cell.angle_gamma   90.00
#
_symmetry.space_group_name_H-M   'P 1'
#
loop_
_entity.id
_entity.type
_entity.pdbx_description
1 polymer ?
#
loop_
_entity_poly.entity_id
_entity_poly.type
_entity_poly.pdbx_seq_one_letter_code
_entity_poly.pdbx_strand_id
1 'polypeptide(L)' 'MSISPYKIGKDLELLCIKMLDILGKMKDRGIISEDDYEEHIKLKVAFLNNCGETIDKGFGQK' A
#
# COMPACT_ATOMS: atom_id res chain seq x y z
N MET A 1 4.90 25.17 -3.55
CA MET A 1 5.41 23.98 -4.26
C MET A 1 4.23 23.07 -4.53
N SER A 2 3.80 22.98 -5.78
CA SER A 2 2.64 22.14 -6.16
C SER A 2 3.09 20.68 -6.18
N ILE A 3 2.58 19.87 -5.24
CA ILE A 3 2.84 18.45 -5.20
C ILE A 3 1.99 17.81 -6.30
N SER A 4 2.64 17.24 -7.31
CA SER A 4 1.93 16.56 -8.40
C SER A 4 1.26 15.29 -7.85
N PRO A 5 -0.06 15.09 -8.06
CA PRO A 5 -0.79 13.93 -7.54
C PRO A 5 -0.24 12.60 -8.07
N TYR A 6 0.37 12.60 -9.26
CA TYR A 6 1.04 11.43 -9.83
C TYR A 6 2.28 10.97 -9.04
N LYS A 7 3.04 11.91 -8.45
CA LYS A 7 4.19 11.59 -7.61
C LYS A 7 3.75 10.98 -6.28
N ILE A 8 2.69 11.53 -5.68
CA ILE A 8 2.12 11.02 -4.42
C ILE A 8 1.69 9.56 -4.59
N GLY A 9 1.05 9.21 -5.72
CA GLY A 9 0.64 7.83 -6.00
C GLY A 9 1.79 6.84 -6.03
N LYS A 10 2.89 7.18 -6.70
CA LYS A 10 4.09 6.33 -6.79
C LYS A 10 4.85 6.23 -5.46
N ASP A 11 4.92 7.32 -4.70
CA ASP A 11 5.52 7.31 -3.37
C ASP A 11 4.70 6.47 -2.37
N LEU A 12 3.38 6.51 -2.45
CA LEU A 12 2.47 5.65 -1.68
C LEU A 12 2.60 4.17 -2.06
N GLU A 13 2.71 3.86 -3.34
CA GLU A 13 2.93 2.51 -3.84
C GLU A 13 4.24 1.93 -3.28
N LEU A 14 5.32 2.72 -3.36
CA LEU A 14 6.63 2.34 -2.80
C LEU A 14 6.59 2.16 -1.28
N LEU A 15 5.90 3.05 -0.57
CA LEU A 15 5.75 2.96 0.89
C LEU A 15 5.03 1.67 1.28
N CYS A 16 3.95 1.31 0.56
CA CYS A 16 3.18 0.11 0.84
C CYS A 16 4.03 -1.15 0.62
N ILE A 17 4.79 -1.21 -0.47
CA ILE A 17 5.73 -2.32 -0.74
C ILE A 17 6.75 -2.47 0.40
N LYS A 18 7.34 -1.36 0.87
CA LYS A 18 8.28 -1.39 2.01
C LYS A 18 7.62 -1.87 3.29
N MET A 19 6.35 -1.51 3.53
CA MET A 19 5.63 -2.02 4.71
C MET A 19 5.37 -3.53 4.62
N LEU A 20 5.16 -4.08 3.43
CA LEU A 20 5.02 -5.53 3.26
C LEU A 20 6.33 -6.28 3.55
N ASP A 21 7.47 -5.73 3.12
CA ASP A 21 8.80 -6.27 3.44
C ASP A 21 9.07 -6.26 4.94
N ILE A 22 8.71 -5.17 5.64
CA ILE A 22 8.84 -5.08 7.10
C ILE A 22 7.95 -6.12 7.78
N LEU A 23 6.70 -6.28 7.34
CA LEU A 23 5.79 -7.30 7.89
C LEU A 23 6.33 -8.71 7.69
N GLY A 24 6.91 -9.01 6.52
CA GLY A 24 7.55 -10.30 6.26
C GLY A 24 8.68 -10.57 7.26
N LYS A 25 9.54 -9.57 7.48
CA LYS A 25 10.61 -9.65 8.48
C LYS A 25 10.10 -9.80 9.91
N MET A 26 8.96 -9.18 10.26
CA MET A 26 8.34 -9.32 11.58
C MET A 26 7.76 -10.72 11.76
N LYS A 27 7.15 -11.30 10.72
CA LYS A 27 6.68 -12.69 10.72
C LYS A 27 7.84 -13.67 10.87
N ASP A 28 8.89 -13.54 10.05
CA ASP A 28 10.08 -14.41 10.10
C ASP A 28 10.76 -14.41 11.47
N ARG A 29 10.71 -13.27 12.18
CA ARG A 29 11.26 -13.13 13.54
C ARG A 29 10.29 -13.60 14.63
N GLY A 30 9.09 -14.05 14.27
CA GLY A 30 8.05 -14.45 15.22
C GLY A 30 7.47 -13.31 16.06
N ILE A 31 7.60 -12.06 15.59
CA ILE A 31 7.04 -10.88 16.29
C ILE A 31 5.53 -10.81 16.10
N ILE A 32 5.05 -11.23 14.93
CA ILE A 32 3.62 -11.30 14.60
C ILE A 32 3.26 -12.73 14.20
N SER A 33 2.00 -13.09 14.41
CA SER A 33 1.46 -14.39 13.98
C SER A 33 1.28 -14.44 12.46
N GLU A 34 1.09 -15.66 11.93
CA GLU A 34 0.74 -15.83 10.52
C GLU A 34 -0.62 -15.20 10.19
N ASP A 35 -1.59 -15.31 11.10
CA ASP A 35 -2.92 -14.70 10.96
C ASP A 35 -2.84 -13.16 10.90
N ASP A 36 -2.07 -12.53 11.80
CA ASP A 36 -1.83 -11.08 11.79
C ASP A 36 -1.16 -10.62 10.49
N TYR A 37 -0.18 -11.41 10.01
CA TYR A 37 0.50 -11.14 8.76
C TYR A 37 -0.48 -11.18 7.57
N GLU A 38 -1.33 -12.21 7.50
CA GLU A 38 -2.32 -12.34 6.43
C GLU A 38 -3.38 -11.23 6.45
N GLU A 39 -3.88 -10.85 7.63
CA GLU A 39 -4.83 -9.75 7.77
C GLU A 39 -4.21 -8.43 7.28
N HIS A 40 -2.99 -8.14 7.72
CA HIS A 40 -2.29 -6.95 7.27
C HIS A 40 -2.03 -6.98 5.75
N ILE A 41 -1.60 -8.11 5.18
CA ILE A 41 -1.40 -8.24 3.72
C ILE A 41 -2.69 -7.90 2.97
N LYS A 42 -3.84 -8.46 3.37
CA LYS A 42 -5.14 -8.19 2.74
C LYS A 42 -5.50 -6.69 2.76
N LEU A 43 -5.31 -6.03 3.90
CA LEU A 43 -5.59 -4.60 4.04
C LEU A 43 -4.69 -3.74 3.16
N LYS A 44 -3.38 -4.04 3.08
CA LYS A 44 -2.43 -3.27 2.26
C LYS A 44 -2.67 -3.49 0.76
N VAL A 45 -3.03 -4.71 0.34
CA VAL A 45 -3.42 -5.00 -1.06
C VAL A 45 -4.71 -4.25 -1.44
N ALA A 46 -5.72 -4.26 -0.56
CA ALA A 46 -6.95 -3.49 -0.77
C ALA A 46 -6.69 -1.97 -0.85
N PHE A 47 -5.78 -1.46 -0.03
CA PHE A 47 -5.33 -0.06 -0.10
C PHE A 47 -4.64 0.25 -1.43
N LEU A 48 -3.72 -0.59 -1.90
CA LEU A 48 -3.03 -0.42 -3.18
C LEU A 48 -4.00 -0.46 -4.37
N ASN A 49 -4.97 -1.37 -4.36
CA ASN A 49 -5.99 -1.45 -5.40
C ASN A 49 -6.87 -0.19 -5.41
N ASN A 50 -7.29 0.31 -4.24
CA ASN A 50 -8.04 1.56 -4.14
C ASN A 50 -7.20 2.79 -4.54
N CYS A 51 -5.92 2.82 -4.22
CA CYS A 51 -5.02 3.89 -4.68
C CYS A 51 -4.83 3.84 -6.19
N GLY A 52 -4.69 2.65 -6.78
CA GLY A 52 -4.68 2.46 -8.23
C GLY A 52 -5.98 2.94 -8.89
N GLU A 53 -7.13 2.58 -8.33
CA GLU A 53 -8.44 3.06 -8.81
C GLU A 53 -8.64 4.56 -8.61
N THR A 54 -8.11 5.15 -7.55
CA THR A 54 -8.22 6.60 -7.29
C THR A 54 -7.30 7.41 -8.22
N ILE A 55 -6.16 6.84 -8.64
CA ILE A 55 -5.29 7.43 -9.65
C ILE A 55 -5.91 7.31 -11.05
N ASP A 56 -6.59 6.20 -11.35
CA ASP A 56 -7.30 5.99 -12.62
C ASP A 56 -8.59 6.86 -12.73
N LYS A 57 -9.37 6.94 -11.65
CA LYS A 57 -10.60 7.76 -11.56
C LYS A 57 -10.33 9.25 -11.30
N GLY A 58 -9.07 9.65 -11.11
CA GLY A 58 -8.66 11.04 -10.86
C GLY A 58 -8.70 11.98 -12.06
N PHE A 59 -9.03 11.51 -13.27
CA PHE A 59 -9.18 12.34 -14.48
C PHE A 59 -10.42 11.99 -15.33
N GLY A 60 -11.49 11.54 -14.70
CA GLY A 60 -12.82 11.43 -15.32
C GLY A 60 -13.78 12.46 -14.74
N GLN A 61 -13.57 13.75 -15.00
CA GLN A 61 -14.64 14.74 -14.80
C GLN A 61 -15.84 14.36 -15.67
N LYS A 62 -16.98 14.11 -15.03
CA LYS A 62 -18.27 14.52 -15.57
C LYS A 62 -19.27 14.78 -14.45
#